data_AF-A0A496AZ82-F1
#
_entry.id   AF-A0A496AZ82-F1
#
_cell.length_a   1.000
_cell.length_b   1.000
_cell.length_c   1.000
_cell.angle_alpha   90.00
_cell.angle_beta   90.00
_cell.angle_gamma   90.00
#
_symmetry.space_group_name_H-M   'P 1'
#
loop_
_entity.id
_entity.type
_entity.pdbx_description
1 polymer ?
#
loop_
_entity_poly.entity_id
_entity_poly.type
_entity_poly.pdbx_seq_one_letter_code
_entity_poly.pdbx_strand_id
1 'polypeptide(L)'
;MKLYFRSLAIVMAALLAVYIVGCGGDDDEEEEVAAAFVSASPASGDLAANGSITVTFDNNPGDVTASAGTVAGSGKSRTISGPFTPGALALNLSWTNGDGSHTLNYTVVAADETAPEVTASSPKDGAEDVDPAKVFEDGIEVTFNEPVSGDLMLMDGDDDVGWTSEASDNKITLTGNAGQELSNETEYKIAGTVTDGAGNEAEVSITFVTKAKE
;
A
#
# COMPACT_ATOMS: atom_id res chain seq x y z
N MET A 1 46.13 64.86 35.13
CA MET A 1 47.13 64.76 34.04
C MET A 1 47.24 63.27 33.74
N LYS A 2 46.34 62.77 32.89
CA LYS A 2 46.52 62.62 31.44
C LYS A 2 47.50 61.48 31.15
N LEU A 3 47.02 60.54 30.31
CA LEU A 3 47.70 59.30 29.89
C LEU A 3 47.61 58.28 31.03
N TYR A 4 46.75 57.26 31.02
CA TYR A 4 46.82 56.06 30.17
C TYR A 4 45.43 55.38 29.98
N PHE A 5 44.36 56.17 29.95
CA PHE A 5 43.10 55.77 29.31
C PHE A 5 43.38 55.66 27.81
N ARG A 6 43.53 54.43 27.25
CA ARG A 6 43.16 54.04 25.87
C ARG A 6 43.79 52.75 25.31
N SER A 7 44.61 52.01 26.06
CA SER A 7 45.29 50.82 25.48
C SER A 7 44.89 49.47 26.11
N LEU A 8 44.02 49.43 27.12
CA LEU A 8 43.64 48.19 27.81
C LEU A 8 42.31 47.58 27.33
N ALA A 9 41.58 48.25 26.43
CA ALA A 9 40.24 47.83 25.99
C ALA A 9 40.23 46.97 24.70
N ILE A 10 41.39 46.72 24.07
CA ILE A 10 41.45 46.02 22.77
C ILE A 10 42.04 44.60 22.88
N VAL A 11 42.70 44.24 23.99
CA VAL A 11 43.31 42.90 24.15
C VAL A 11 42.40 41.92 24.92
N MET A 12 41.34 42.40 25.59
CA MET A 12 40.34 41.55 26.25
C MET A 12 39.10 41.26 25.39
N ALA A 13 39.15 41.58 24.09
CA ALA A 13 38.19 41.13 23.09
C ALA A 13 38.72 39.95 22.25
N ALA A 14 39.94 39.47 22.54
CA ALA A 14 40.59 38.34 21.85
C ALA A 14 40.80 37.11 22.75
N LEU A 15 40.21 37.09 23.95
CA LEU A 15 40.24 35.99 24.92
C LEU A 15 38.83 35.45 25.19
N LEU A 16 38.05 35.29 24.12
CA LEU A 16 36.68 34.76 24.14
C LEU A 16 36.53 33.77 22.98
N ALA A 17 37.50 32.88 22.85
CA ALA A 17 37.58 31.90 21.77
C ALA A 17 38.21 30.59 22.21
N VAL A 18 37.83 30.03 23.37
CA VAL A 18 37.89 28.57 23.59
C VAL A 18 36.83 28.17 24.62
N TYR A 19 36.17 27.05 24.37
CA TYR A 19 35.23 26.31 25.22
C TYR A 19 33.76 26.75 25.21
N ILE A 20 33.14 26.69 24.03
CA ILE A 20 31.84 26.01 23.92
C ILE A 20 32.14 24.60 23.38
N VAL A 21 32.52 23.69 24.28
CA VAL A 21 32.25 22.27 24.07
C VAL A 21 30.82 22.09 24.60
N GLY A 22 29.82 22.32 23.75
CA GLY A 22 28.55 21.59 23.89
C GLY A 22 28.87 20.16 23.50
N CYS A 23 28.75 19.13 24.34
CA CYS A 23 27.62 18.74 25.19
C CYS A 23 26.33 18.61 24.37
N GLY A 24 25.97 17.37 24.05
CA GLY A 24 24.69 17.02 23.45
C GLY A 24 24.76 16.72 21.95
N GLY A 25 25.62 15.77 21.57
CA GLY A 25 25.47 15.04 20.31
C GLY A 25 25.24 13.58 20.65
N ASP A 26 24.15 13.28 21.37
CA ASP A 26 23.47 12.00 21.17
C ASP A 26 22.83 12.11 19.78
N ASP A 27 23.67 12.00 18.75
CA ASP A 27 23.20 11.42 17.50
C ASP A 27 23.01 9.95 17.85
N ASP A 28 21.84 9.65 18.44
CA ASP A 28 21.24 8.33 18.39
C ASP A 28 21.03 8.06 16.88
N GLU A 29 22.10 7.68 16.18
CA GLU A 29 22.00 6.89 14.97
C GLU A 29 21.21 5.65 15.42
N GLU A 30 19.89 5.67 15.25
CA GLU A 30 19.07 4.47 15.43
C GLU A 30 19.78 3.39 14.62
N GLU A 31 20.36 2.39 15.28
CA GLU A 31 20.97 1.27 14.58
C GLU A 31 19.88 0.66 13.71
N GLU A 32 19.97 0.92 12.40
CA GLU A 32 19.07 0.37 11.40
C GLU A 32 19.06 -1.15 11.59
N VAL A 33 17.93 -1.66 12.08
CA VAL A 33 17.79 -3.07 12.40
C VAL A 33 17.84 -3.84 11.09
N ALA A 34 18.81 -4.75 10.97
CA ALA A 34 19.00 -5.56 9.78
C ALA A 34 17.68 -6.23 9.37
N ALA A 35 17.33 -6.11 8.09
CA ALA A 35 16.09 -6.67 7.58
C ALA A 35 16.22 -8.17 7.32
N ALA A 36 15.23 -8.93 7.77
CA ALA A 36 15.06 -10.34 7.48
C ALA A 36 13.84 -10.57 6.59
N PHE A 37 13.94 -11.54 5.68
CA PHE A 37 12.81 -12.02 4.91
C PHE A 37 11.77 -12.66 5.84
N VAL A 38 10.51 -12.26 5.72
CA VAL A 38 9.40 -12.76 6.52
C VAL A 38 8.53 -13.71 5.70
N SER A 39 8.08 -13.28 4.52
CA SER A 39 7.15 -14.06 3.70
C SER A 39 7.15 -13.66 2.22
N ALA A 40 6.59 -14.53 1.40
CA ALA A 40 6.23 -14.26 0.01
C ALA A 40 4.78 -14.70 -0.25
N SER A 41 4.07 -13.96 -1.09
CA SER A 41 2.74 -14.31 -1.60
C SER A 41 2.72 -14.15 -3.13
N PRO A 42 2.49 -15.22 -3.90
CA PRO A 42 2.41 -16.61 -3.44
C PRO A 42 3.74 -17.12 -2.87
N ALA A 43 3.71 -17.99 -1.85
CA ALA A 43 4.93 -18.51 -1.22
C ALA A 43 5.68 -19.54 -2.08
N SER A 44 4.93 -20.31 -2.88
CA SER A 44 5.43 -21.33 -3.82
C SER A 44 4.30 -21.79 -4.73
N GLY A 45 4.62 -22.62 -5.73
CA GLY A 45 3.63 -23.28 -6.59
C GLY A 45 3.64 -22.75 -8.02
N ASP A 46 2.48 -22.78 -8.65
CA ASP A 46 2.32 -22.27 -10.01
C ASP A 46 2.29 -20.74 -10.02
N LEU A 47 2.99 -20.13 -10.97
CA LEU A 47 3.07 -18.68 -11.14
C LEU A 47 2.81 -18.35 -12.61
N ALA A 48 1.83 -17.50 -12.90
CA ALA A 48 1.61 -17.05 -14.28
C ALA A 48 2.85 -16.31 -14.81
N ALA A 49 3.12 -16.41 -16.12
CA ALA A 49 4.28 -15.75 -16.73
C ALA A 49 4.26 -14.22 -16.56
N ASN A 50 3.08 -13.61 -16.46
CA ASN A 50 2.84 -12.20 -16.15
C ASN A 50 2.43 -11.95 -14.68
N GLY A 51 2.45 -12.99 -13.85
CA GLY A 51 2.07 -12.87 -12.44
C GLY A 51 3.04 -12.00 -11.63
N SER A 52 2.71 -11.82 -10.36
CA SER A 52 3.50 -11.06 -9.42
C SER A 52 3.69 -11.82 -8.10
N ILE A 53 4.77 -11.47 -7.40
CA ILE A 53 5.09 -12.00 -6.08
C ILE A 53 5.30 -10.81 -5.14
N THR A 54 4.51 -10.74 -4.07
CA THR A 54 4.75 -9.78 -2.99
C THR A 54 5.62 -10.42 -1.92
N VAL A 55 6.75 -9.81 -1.61
CA VAL A 55 7.65 -10.22 -0.53
C VAL A 55 7.60 -9.22 0.61
N THR A 56 7.64 -9.71 1.84
CA THR A 56 7.56 -8.92 3.07
C THR A 56 8.80 -9.17 3.92
N PHE A 57 9.32 -8.10 4.49
CA PHE A 57 10.45 -8.07 5.41
C PHE A 57 10.02 -7.52 6.77
N ASP A 58 10.77 -7.81 7.84
CA ASP A 58 10.47 -7.31 9.18
C ASP A 58 10.83 -5.82 9.34
N ASN A 59 11.84 -5.36 8.60
CA ASN A 59 12.33 -3.99 8.47
C ASN A 59 12.48 -3.61 7.00
N ASN A 60 12.78 -2.34 6.69
CA ASN A 60 13.02 -1.93 5.32
C ASN A 60 14.30 -2.62 4.79
N PRO A 61 14.25 -3.46 3.74
CA PRO A 61 15.41 -4.21 3.25
C PRO A 61 16.42 -3.35 2.46
N GLY A 62 16.14 -2.06 2.26
CA GLY A 62 16.91 -1.22 1.34
C GLY A 62 16.61 -1.61 -0.11
N ASP A 63 17.66 -1.70 -0.92
CA ASP A 63 17.54 -2.12 -2.32
C ASP A 63 17.36 -3.63 -2.39
N VAL A 64 16.35 -4.09 -3.12
CA VAL A 64 16.07 -5.51 -3.34
C VAL A 64 16.29 -5.83 -4.81
N THR A 65 17.04 -6.88 -5.10
CA THR A 65 17.23 -7.41 -6.45
C THR A 65 16.67 -8.82 -6.56
N ALA A 66 16.21 -9.17 -7.76
CA ALA A 66 15.69 -10.49 -8.08
C ALA A 66 16.37 -11.02 -9.36
N SER A 67 16.63 -12.32 -9.42
CA SER A 67 17.28 -12.93 -10.60
C SER A 67 16.41 -12.97 -11.86
N ALA A 68 15.11 -12.70 -11.74
CA ALA A 68 14.15 -12.56 -12.82
C ALA A 68 13.00 -11.63 -12.40
N GLY A 69 12.29 -11.07 -13.37
CA GLY A 69 11.22 -10.11 -13.14
C GLY A 69 11.72 -8.71 -12.79
N THR A 70 10.78 -7.83 -12.50
CA THR A 70 11.01 -6.42 -12.13
C THR A 70 10.62 -6.21 -10.68
N VAL A 71 11.54 -5.68 -9.87
CA VAL A 71 11.27 -5.35 -8.47
C VAL A 71 10.74 -3.91 -8.36
N ALA A 72 9.63 -3.73 -7.65
CA ALA A 72 9.03 -2.45 -7.31
C ALA A 72 8.61 -2.41 -5.84
N GLY A 73 8.19 -1.24 -5.36
CA GLY A 73 7.71 -1.02 -3.99
C GLY A 73 8.73 -0.37 -3.05
N SER A 74 8.32 -0.11 -1.82
CA SER A 74 9.09 0.62 -0.81
C SER A 74 8.72 0.15 0.61
N GLY A 75 9.42 0.67 1.63
CA GLY A 75 9.19 0.26 3.02
C GLY A 75 9.51 -1.22 3.23
N LYS A 76 8.62 -1.96 3.89
CA LYS A 76 8.84 -3.38 4.26
C LYS A 76 8.42 -4.39 3.19
N SER A 77 7.81 -3.94 2.09
CA SER A 77 7.27 -4.84 1.07
C SER A 77 7.86 -4.51 -0.31
N ARG A 78 8.05 -5.55 -1.13
CA ARG A 78 8.40 -5.41 -2.55
C ARG A 78 7.50 -6.30 -3.39
N THR A 79 7.25 -5.88 -4.62
CA THR A 79 6.55 -6.68 -5.62
C THR A 79 7.54 -7.04 -6.72
N ILE A 80 7.63 -8.32 -7.07
CA ILE A 80 8.40 -8.83 -8.19
C ILE A 80 7.41 -9.27 -9.26
N SER A 81 7.32 -8.53 -10.36
CA SER A 81 6.41 -8.82 -11.46
C SER A 81 7.14 -9.47 -12.63
N GLY A 82 6.43 -10.27 -13.41
CA GLY A 82 6.91 -10.81 -14.67
C GLY A 82 7.35 -9.72 -15.68
N PRO A 83 7.85 -10.10 -16.86
CA PRO A 83 7.68 -11.43 -17.44
C PRO A 83 8.64 -12.48 -16.86
N PHE A 84 8.10 -13.65 -16.55
CA PHE A 84 8.83 -14.86 -16.19
C PHE A 84 8.83 -15.84 -17.37
N THR A 85 9.90 -16.63 -17.49
CA THR A 85 9.97 -17.68 -18.52
C THR A 85 9.24 -18.93 -18.04
N PRO A 86 8.29 -19.50 -18.83
CA PRO A 86 7.60 -20.74 -18.45
C PRO A 86 8.56 -21.90 -18.13
N GLY A 87 8.22 -22.68 -17.11
CA GLY A 87 9.05 -23.76 -16.57
C GLY A 87 9.50 -23.52 -15.13
N ALA A 88 10.46 -24.34 -14.66
CA ALA A 88 10.96 -24.22 -13.29
C ALA A 88 11.71 -22.90 -13.08
N LEU A 89 11.35 -22.15 -12.05
CA LEU A 89 11.98 -20.89 -11.65
C LEU A 89 12.51 -21.01 -10.22
N ALA A 90 13.84 -20.86 -10.07
CA ALA A 90 14.48 -20.57 -8.79
C ALA A 90 14.79 -19.07 -8.74
N LEU A 91 13.90 -18.31 -8.11
CA LEU A 91 14.01 -16.86 -7.98
C LEU A 91 14.92 -16.51 -6.80
N ASN A 92 16.12 -16.02 -7.10
CA ASN A 92 17.08 -15.58 -6.09
C ASN A 92 16.87 -14.11 -5.79
N LEU A 93 16.59 -13.81 -4.52
CA LEU A 93 16.46 -12.47 -3.96
C LEU A 93 17.72 -12.12 -3.18
N SER A 94 18.14 -10.86 -3.26
CA SER A 94 19.15 -10.31 -2.36
C SER A 94 18.82 -8.86 -2.00
N TRP A 95 19.22 -8.44 -0.81
CA TRP A 95 18.95 -7.08 -0.32
C TRP A 95 20.09 -6.49 0.51
N THR A 96 20.15 -5.17 0.57
CA THR A 96 21.32 -4.45 1.11
C THR A 96 21.28 -4.26 2.63
N ASN A 97 20.11 -4.02 3.24
CA ASN A 97 20.02 -3.89 4.70
C ASN A 97 20.08 -5.27 5.38
N GLY A 98 21.26 -5.64 5.89
CA GLY A 98 21.52 -6.95 6.51
C GLY A 98 22.21 -7.96 5.58
N ASP A 99 22.60 -7.56 4.37
CA ASP A 99 23.29 -8.40 3.37
C ASP A 99 22.60 -9.76 3.13
N GLY A 100 21.27 -9.76 3.13
CA GLY A 100 20.48 -10.97 3.12
C GLY A 100 20.25 -11.54 1.72
N SER A 101 19.91 -12.84 1.68
CA SER A 101 19.48 -13.52 0.46
C SER A 101 18.42 -14.58 0.76
N HIS A 102 17.58 -14.86 -0.23
CA HIS A 102 16.54 -15.89 -0.14
C HIS A 102 16.24 -16.46 -1.52
N THR A 103 15.84 -17.73 -1.60
CA THR A 103 15.44 -18.37 -2.87
C THR A 103 14.01 -18.85 -2.77
N LEU A 104 13.16 -18.37 -3.68
CA LEU A 104 11.79 -18.83 -3.86
C LEU A 104 11.73 -19.76 -5.07
N ASN A 105 10.88 -20.80 -5.01
CA ASN A 105 10.77 -21.79 -6.07
C ASN A 105 9.35 -21.85 -6.60
N TYR A 106 9.21 -21.74 -7.93
CA TYR A 106 7.93 -21.75 -8.63
C TYR A 106 7.99 -22.63 -9.88
N THR A 107 6.82 -23.05 -10.34
CA THR A 107 6.60 -23.53 -11.70
C THR A 107 5.90 -22.42 -12.47
N VAL A 108 6.59 -21.77 -13.39
CA VAL A 108 5.99 -20.73 -14.22
C VAL A 108 5.10 -21.39 -15.27
N VAL A 109 3.83 -21.05 -15.27
CA VAL A 109 2.83 -21.51 -16.24
C VAL A 109 2.61 -20.45 -17.32
N ALA A 110 1.63 -20.66 -18.21
CA ALA A 110 1.26 -19.67 -19.20
C ALA A 110 0.87 -18.33 -18.55
N ALA A 111 0.89 -17.25 -19.33
CA ALA A 111 0.34 -15.97 -18.88
C ALA A 111 -1.15 -16.15 -18.56
N ASP A 112 -1.61 -15.45 -17.53
CA ASP A 112 -3.02 -15.32 -17.23
C ASP A 112 -3.60 -14.12 -17.98
N GLU A 113 -4.63 -14.34 -18.78
CA GLU A 113 -5.31 -13.34 -19.60
C GLU A 113 -6.77 -13.14 -19.15
N THR A 114 -7.15 -13.73 -18.02
CA THR A 114 -8.51 -13.68 -17.49
C THR A 114 -8.65 -12.49 -16.56
N ALA A 115 -9.64 -11.63 -16.81
CA ALA A 115 -9.93 -10.52 -15.90
C ALA A 115 -10.70 -11.00 -14.66
N PRO A 116 -10.56 -10.31 -13.51
CA PRO A 116 -11.31 -10.62 -12.31
C PRO A 116 -12.82 -10.37 -12.49
N GLU A 117 -13.64 -11.15 -11.80
CA GLU A 117 -15.10 -11.09 -11.84
C GLU A 117 -15.69 -10.88 -10.45
N VAL A 118 -16.68 -10.00 -10.33
CA VAL A 118 -17.46 -9.84 -9.09
C VAL A 118 -18.30 -11.09 -8.86
N THR A 119 -18.11 -11.74 -7.72
CA THR A 119 -18.85 -12.96 -7.32
C THR A 119 -19.91 -12.69 -6.27
N ALA A 120 -19.74 -11.63 -5.48
CA ALA A 120 -20.72 -11.17 -4.50
C ALA A 120 -20.55 -9.69 -4.17
N SER A 121 -21.64 -9.04 -3.77
CA SER A 121 -21.61 -7.70 -3.18
C SER A 121 -22.66 -7.56 -2.07
N SER A 122 -22.37 -6.68 -1.11
CA SER A 122 -23.31 -6.24 -0.08
C SER A 122 -23.21 -4.72 0.05
N PRO A 123 -24.24 -3.95 -0.35
CA PRO A 123 -25.51 -4.40 -0.96
C PRO A 123 -25.34 -5.17 -2.27
N LYS A 124 -26.32 -6.02 -2.60
CA LYS A 124 -26.34 -6.74 -3.88
C LYS A 124 -26.61 -5.75 -5.02
N ASP A 125 -26.06 -6.04 -6.19
CA ASP A 125 -26.37 -5.29 -7.40
C ASP A 125 -27.88 -5.29 -7.70
N GLY A 126 -28.42 -4.10 -7.96
CA GLY A 126 -29.83 -3.82 -8.17
C GLY A 126 -30.71 -3.95 -6.92
N ALA A 127 -30.14 -3.98 -5.71
CA ALA A 127 -30.94 -4.04 -4.48
C ALA A 127 -31.78 -2.78 -4.28
N GLU A 128 -33.05 -2.95 -3.91
CA GLU A 128 -33.96 -1.87 -3.54
C GLU A 128 -34.25 -1.91 -2.03
N ASP A 129 -34.83 -0.83 -1.50
CA ASP A 129 -35.23 -0.69 -0.09
C ASP A 129 -34.09 -0.96 0.92
N VAL A 130 -32.86 -0.61 0.55
CA VAL A 130 -31.68 -0.79 1.39
C VAL A 130 -31.68 0.23 2.54
N ASP A 131 -31.45 -0.21 3.77
CA ASP A 131 -31.38 0.72 4.92
C ASP A 131 -30.07 1.54 4.87
N PRO A 132 -30.12 2.87 4.63
CA PRO A 132 -28.92 3.68 4.49
C PRO A 132 -28.08 3.73 5.77
N ALA A 133 -28.71 3.68 6.95
CA ALA A 133 -27.99 3.71 8.21
C ALA A 133 -27.25 2.38 8.47
N LYS A 134 -27.87 1.26 8.07
CA LYS A 134 -27.24 -0.06 8.17
C LYS A 134 -26.01 -0.15 7.26
N VAL A 135 -26.12 0.34 6.02
CA VAL A 135 -24.99 0.35 5.07
C VAL A 135 -23.86 1.22 5.59
N PHE A 136 -24.16 2.40 6.14
CA PHE A 136 -23.15 3.27 6.74
C PHE A 136 -22.44 2.62 7.95
N GLU A 137 -23.17 1.88 8.79
CA GLU A 137 -22.61 1.18 9.95
C GLU A 137 -21.77 -0.05 9.56
N ASP A 138 -22.26 -0.87 8.64
CA ASP A 138 -21.64 -2.13 8.26
C ASP A 138 -20.52 -1.96 7.21
N GLY A 139 -20.57 -0.88 6.43
CA GLY A 139 -19.77 -0.72 5.22
C GLY A 139 -20.34 -1.48 4.02
N ILE A 140 -19.63 -1.38 2.90
CA ILE A 140 -19.94 -2.11 1.65
C ILE A 140 -18.82 -3.11 1.41
N GLU A 141 -19.15 -4.33 1.00
CA GLU A 141 -18.18 -5.36 0.62
C GLU A 141 -18.44 -5.83 -0.82
N VAL A 142 -17.39 -5.90 -1.63
CA VAL A 142 -17.38 -6.48 -2.99
C VAL A 142 -16.36 -7.60 -3.02
N THR A 143 -16.77 -8.81 -3.40
CA THR A 143 -15.92 -10.00 -3.46
C THR A 143 -15.70 -10.44 -4.90
N PHE A 144 -14.48 -10.81 -5.22
CA PHE A 144 -14.03 -11.24 -6.54
C PHE A 144 -13.69 -12.75 -6.55
N ASN A 145 -13.65 -13.34 -7.73
CA ASN A 145 -13.23 -14.73 -7.96
C ASN A 145 -11.74 -14.97 -7.65
N GLU A 146 -10.95 -13.90 -7.59
CA GLU A 146 -9.50 -13.94 -7.39
C GLU A 146 -9.00 -12.68 -6.65
N PRO A 147 -7.74 -12.68 -6.15
CA PRO A 147 -7.17 -11.51 -5.51
C PRO A 147 -7.09 -10.30 -6.43
N VAL A 148 -7.44 -9.12 -5.92
CA VAL A 148 -7.46 -7.88 -6.69
C VAL A 148 -6.75 -6.74 -5.95
N SER A 149 -6.36 -5.74 -6.72
CA SER A 149 -5.89 -4.43 -6.26
C SER A 149 -6.65 -3.32 -6.97
N GLY A 150 -6.52 -2.09 -6.47
CA GLY A 150 -7.26 -0.93 -6.95
C GLY A 150 -8.27 -0.43 -5.93
N ASP A 151 -9.03 0.58 -6.32
CA ASP A 151 -10.01 1.23 -5.46
C ASP A 151 -11.39 1.26 -6.12
N LEU A 152 -12.43 1.10 -5.30
CA LEU A 152 -13.80 1.37 -5.68
C LEU A 152 -14.28 2.66 -5.00
N MET A 153 -15.19 3.36 -5.63
CA MET A 153 -15.82 4.58 -5.11
C MET A 153 -17.32 4.36 -4.95
N LEU A 154 -17.89 4.95 -3.91
CA LEU A 154 -19.34 5.06 -3.77
C LEU A 154 -19.78 6.39 -4.36
N MET A 155 -20.64 6.35 -5.37
CA MET A 155 -21.10 7.50 -6.13
C MET A 155 -22.58 7.78 -5.87
N ASP A 156 -22.94 9.05 -5.72
CA ASP A 156 -24.31 9.58 -5.82
C ASP A 156 -24.42 10.33 -7.15
N GLY A 157 -24.98 9.67 -8.17
CA GLY A 157 -24.86 10.14 -9.55
C GLY A 157 -23.40 10.17 -10.03
N ASP A 158 -22.89 11.38 -10.27
CA ASP A 158 -21.50 11.64 -10.69
C ASP A 158 -20.60 12.14 -9.54
N ASP A 159 -21.17 12.36 -8.35
CA ASP A 159 -20.42 12.86 -7.19
C ASP A 159 -19.91 11.69 -6.33
N ASP A 160 -18.62 11.71 -6.00
CA ASP A 160 -18.03 10.77 -5.05
C ASP A 160 -18.48 11.13 -3.63
N VAL A 161 -19.07 10.15 -2.93
CA VAL A 161 -19.50 10.28 -1.54
C VAL A 161 -18.30 10.42 -0.61
N GLY A 162 -17.12 9.95 -1.03
CA GLY A 162 -15.84 10.09 -0.35
C GLY A 162 -15.58 9.01 0.71
N TRP A 163 -16.18 7.83 0.55
CA TRP A 163 -15.91 6.67 1.41
C TRP A 163 -14.49 6.15 1.19
N THR A 164 -13.92 5.53 2.22
CA THR A 164 -12.56 4.97 2.16
C THR A 164 -12.61 3.55 1.58
N SER A 165 -11.81 3.28 0.55
CA SER A 165 -11.64 1.96 -0.07
C SER A 165 -10.43 1.22 0.49
N GLU A 166 -10.57 -0.08 0.70
CA GLU A 166 -9.47 -0.97 1.06
C GLU A 166 -9.60 -2.32 0.34
N ALA A 167 -8.58 -2.69 -0.45
CA ALA A 167 -8.46 -4.00 -1.06
C ALA A 167 -7.69 -4.96 -0.14
N SER A 168 -8.24 -6.15 0.08
CA SER A 168 -7.63 -7.22 0.85
C SER A 168 -7.98 -8.57 0.24
N ASP A 169 -6.96 -9.31 -0.19
CA ASP A 169 -7.11 -10.56 -0.94
C ASP A 169 -8.08 -10.38 -2.13
N ASN A 170 -9.19 -11.13 -2.14
CA ASN A 170 -10.21 -11.08 -3.18
C ASN A 170 -11.41 -10.17 -2.81
N LYS A 171 -11.22 -9.21 -1.91
CA LYS A 171 -12.28 -8.34 -1.42
C LYS A 171 -11.88 -6.88 -1.48
N ILE A 172 -12.85 -6.03 -1.78
CA ILE A 172 -12.75 -4.59 -1.55
C ILE A 172 -13.86 -4.17 -0.60
N THR A 173 -13.48 -3.45 0.46
CA THR A 173 -14.39 -2.90 1.46
C THR A 173 -14.43 -1.39 1.32
N LEU A 174 -15.63 -0.80 1.30
CA LEU A 174 -15.83 0.64 1.44
C LEU A 174 -16.35 0.95 2.84
N THR A 175 -15.69 1.87 3.54
CA THR A 175 -16.07 2.33 4.88
C THR A 175 -16.49 3.80 4.85
N GLY A 176 -17.68 4.09 5.36
CA GLY A 176 -18.19 5.46 5.45
C GLY A 176 -17.43 6.29 6.48
N ASN A 177 -17.17 7.56 6.17
CA ASN A 177 -16.60 8.51 7.12
C ASN A 177 -17.69 9.38 7.74
N ALA A 178 -17.44 9.92 8.94
CA ALA A 178 -18.40 10.79 9.63
C ALA A 178 -18.82 11.98 8.74
N GLY A 179 -20.13 12.21 8.61
CA GLY A 179 -20.68 13.26 7.73
C GLY A 179 -20.92 12.81 6.28
N GLN A 180 -20.69 11.54 5.96
CA GLN A 180 -20.97 10.91 4.66
C GLN A 180 -22.07 9.86 4.77
N GLU A 181 -23.04 10.10 5.66
CA GLU A 181 -24.20 9.25 5.82
C GLU A 181 -25.04 9.24 4.54
N LEU A 182 -25.56 8.06 4.19
CA LEU A 182 -26.36 7.90 2.98
C LEU A 182 -27.76 8.50 3.16
N SER A 183 -28.28 9.08 2.08
CA SER A 183 -29.63 9.63 2.02
C SER A 183 -30.65 8.52 1.75
N ASN A 184 -31.88 8.70 2.23
CA ASN A 184 -33.03 7.86 1.86
C ASN A 184 -33.46 8.13 0.41
N GLU A 185 -34.15 7.16 -0.22
CA GLU A 185 -34.70 7.27 -1.59
C GLU A 185 -33.66 7.70 -2.65
N THR A 186 -32.41 7.27 -2.46
CA THR A 186 -31.27 7.67 -3.29
C THR A 186 -30.67 6.43 -3.95
N GLU A 187 -30.40 6.52 -5.25
CA GLU A 187 -29.66 5.50 -6.00
C GLU A 187 -28.16 5.78 -5.84
N TYR A 188 -27.43 4.78 -5.37
CA TYR A 188 -25.98 4.81 -5.27
C TYR A 188 -25.36 3.82 -6.25
N LYS A 189 -24.14 4.14 -6.71
CA LYS A 189 -23.35 3.27 -7.58
C LYS A 189 -21.96 3.05 -6.97
N ILE A 190 -21.57 1.79 -6.79
CA ILE A 190 -20.19 1.40 -6.50
C ILE A 190 -19.49 1.22 -7.85
N ALA A 191 -18.44 2.00 -8.12
CA ALA A 191 -17.74 1.97 -9.40
C ALA A 191 -16.23 2.10 -9.27
N GLY A 192 -15.51 1.55 -10.24
CA GLY A 192 -14.05 1.65 -10.32
C GLY A 192 -13.46 0.62 -11.26
N THR A 193 -12.13 0.58 -11.32
CA THR A 193 -11.38 -0.44 -12.05
C THR A 193 -10.50 -1.19 -11.07
N VAL A 194 -10.55 -2.52 -11.14
CA VAL A 194 -9.70 -3.40 -10.34
C VAL A 194 -8.74 -4.15 -11.24
N THR A 195 -7.59 -4.55 -10.70
CA THR A 195 -6.56 -5.30 -11.42
C THR A 195 -6.15 -6.52 -10.61
N ASP A 196 -6.06 -7.68 -11.26
CA ASP A 196 -5.55 -8.91 -10.65
C ASP A 196 -4.01 -8.89 -10.49
N GLY A 197 -3.44 -10.00 -9.97
CA GLY A 197 -2.00 -10.15 -9.82
C GLY A 197 -1.20 -10.32 -11.13
N ALA A 198 -1.88 -10.52 -12.25
CA ALA A 198 -1.33 -10.73 -13.59
C ALA A 198 -1.45 -9.48 -14.49
N GLY A 199 -2.12 -8.43 -14.02
CA GLY A 199 -2.32 -7.17 -14.73
C GLY A 199 -3.60 -7.11 -15.56
N ASN A 200 -4.51 -8.08 -15.44
CA ASN A 200 -5.80 -8.02 -16.13
C ASN A 200 -6.76 -7.09 -15.37
N GLU A 201 -7.42 -6.21 -16.10
CA GLU A 201 -8.31 -5.20 -15.54
C GLU A 201 -9.79 -5.58 -15.70
N ALA A 202 -10.60 -5.24 -14.71
CA ALA A 202 -12.06 -5.31 -14.79
C ALA A 202 -12.71 -4.02 -14.31
N GLU A 203 -13.72 -3.56 -15.05
CA GLU A 203 -14.58 -2.46 -14.63
C GLU A 203 -15.70 -2.99 -13.71
N VAL A 204 -15.87 -2.35 -12.57
CA VAL A 204 -16.91 -2.67 -11.59
C VAL A 204 -17.99 -1.60 -11.66
N SER A 205 -19.26 -2.03 -11.70
CA SER A 205 -20.43 -1.17 -11.61
C SER A 205 -21.55 -1.93 -10.91
N ILE A 206 -21.86 -1.56 -9.68
CA ILE A 206 -22.91 -2.17 -8.84
C ILE A 206 -23.84 -1.05 -8.37
N THR A 207 -25.16 -1.19 -8.49
CA THR A 207 -26.12 -0.19 -8.01
C THR A 207 -27.00 -0.69 -6.87
N PHE A 208 -27.50 0.23 -6.04
CA PHE A 208 -28.56 -0.05 -5.07
C PHE A 208 -29.35 1.22 -4.74
N VAL A 209 -30.59 1.05 -4.28
CA VAL A 209 -31.49 2.15 -3.91
C VAL A 209 -31.84 2.05 -2.43
N THR A 210 -31.71 3.17 -1.71
CA THR A 210 -32.03 3.24 -0.28
C THR A 210 -33.52 3.38 -0.03
N LYS A 211 -34.02 2.80 1.07
CA LYS A 211 -35.44 2.85 1.44
C LYS A 211 -35.92 4.26 1.73
N ALA A 212 -37.23 4.45 1.63
CA ALA A 212 -37.90 5.68 2.05
C ALA A 212 -37.70 5.99 3.54
N LYS A 213 -37.80 7.28 3.88
CA LYS A 213 -37.73 7.72 5.26
C LYS A 213 -39.01 7.31 6.01
N GLU A 214 -38.83 6.68 7.17
CA GLU A 214 -39.92 6.33 8.10
C GLU A 214 -40.46 7.55 8.86
#